data_AF-W6YG60-F1
#
_entry.id   AF-W6YG60-F1
#
_cell.length_a   1.000
_cell.length_b   1.000
_cell.length_c   1.000
_cell.angle_alpha   90.00
_cell.angle_beta   90.00
_cell.angle_gamma   90.00
#
_symmetry.space_group_name_H-M   'P 1'
#
loop_
_entity.id
_entity.type
_entity.pdbx_description
1 polymer ?
#
loop_
_entity_poly.entity_id
_entity_poly.type
_entity_poly.pdbx_seq_one_letter_code
_entity_poly.pdbx_strand_id
1 'polypeptide(L)'
;MSDYTVAMADSYSMIIDWLLALISISVCSILLFLMFLVVICFWVVIALINFISTVLFMTFLITISILMNIRGSEESQEYGRIQDLYVDNMPSLGNHWCTREAGPDDVNSNPYHYSNRDGSYYYSNADGSKYFNDCKGGAWFTPPPPK
;
A
#
# COMPACT_ATOMS: atom_id res chain seq x y z
N MET A 1 -12.20 43.92 88.75
CA MET A 1 -11.16 43.12 88.04
C MET A 1 -11.77 41.95 87.28
N SER A 2 -12.93 41.41 87.69
CA SER A 2 -13.70 40.36 86.99
C SER A 2 -14.26 40.77 85.62
N ASP A 3 -14.72 42.01 85.46
CA ASP A 3 -15.48 42.38 84.24
C ASP A 3 -14.57 42.52 83.01
N TYR A 4 -13.32 42.96 83.22
CA TYR A 4 -12.30 43.01 82.17
C TYR A 4 -11.88 41.61 81.71
N THR A 5 -11.83 40.63 82.62
CA THR A 5 -11.47 39.26 82.27
C THR A 5 -12.56 38.55 81.47
N VAL A 6 -13.84 38.85 81.73
CA VAL A 6 -14.97 38.28 80.99
C VAL A 6 -15.04 38.88 79.58
N ALA A 7 -14.98 40.21 79.45
CA ALA A 7 -14.99 40.87 78.14
C ALA A 7 -13.79 40.45 77.25
N MET A 8 -12.63 40.23 77.86
CA MET A 8 -11.45 39.71 77.18
C MET A 8 -11.65 38.26 76.71
N ALA A 9 -12.26 37.39 77.52
CA ALA A 9 -12.58 36.01 77.14
C ALA A 9 -13.60 35.94 75.99
N ASP A 10 -14.64 36.78 76.00
CA ASP A 10 -15.64 36.85 74.93
C ASP A 10 -15.01 37.29 73.60
N SER A 11 -14.08 38.25 73.65
CA SER A 11 -13.31 38.67 72.47
C SER A 11 -12.46 37.54 71.88
N TYR A 12 -11.85 36.70 72.71
CA TYR A 12 -11.07 35.55 72.24
C TYR A 12 -11.95 34.47 71.62
N SER A 13 -13.11 34.18 72.22
CA SER A 13 -14.07 33.22 71.68
C SER A 13 -14.51 33.60 70.27
N MET A 14 -14.86 34.88 70.07
CA MET A 14 -15.25 35.38 68.74
C MET A 14 -14.13 35.15 67.72
N ILE A 15 -12.89 35.54 68.04
CA ILE A 15 -11.75 35.38 67.12
C ILE A 15 -11.53 33.89 66.78
N ILE A 16 -11.63 32.99 67.76
CA ILE A 16 -11.48 31.55 67.54
C ILE A 16 -12.57 31.02 66.59
N ASP A 17 -13.82 31.43 66.77
CA ASP A 17 -14.93 31.01 65.89
C ASP A 17 -14.72 31.47 64.44
N TRP A 18 -14.26 32.71 64.24
CA TRP A 18 -13.90 33.22 62.91
C TRP A 18 -12.76 32.41 62.27
N LEU A 19 -11.73 32.07 63.05
CA LEU A 19 -10.61 31.26 62.55
C LEU A 19 -11.06 29.84 62.17
N LEU A 20 -11.88 29.20 63.00
CA LEU A 20 -12.45 27.89 62.70
C LEU A 20 -13.33 27.90 61.46
N ALA A 21 -14.13 28.96 61.27
CA ALA A 21 -14.93 29.15 60.07
C ALA A 21 -14.05 29.27 58.81
N LEU A 22 -12.96 30.06 58.88
CA LEU A 22 -12.01 30.19 57.76
C LEU A 22 -11.30 28.87 57.42
N ILE A 23 -10.88 28.13 58.45
CA ILE A 23 -10.27 26.80 58.27
C ILE A 23 -11.29 25.85 57.63
N SER A 24 -12.54 25.85 58.11
CA SER A 24 -13.61 25.01 57.55
C SER A 24 -13.86 25.32 56.07
N ILE A 25 -14.00 26.60 55.70
CA ILE A 25 -14.19 27.04 54.32
C ILE A 25 -13.00 26.63 53.44
N SER A 26 -11.78 26.78 53.95
CA SER A 26 -10.55 26.38 53.26
C SER A 26 -10.52 24.87 53.01
N VAL A 27 -10.80 24.05 54.04
CA VAL A 27 -10.85 22.58 53.93
C VAL A 27 -11.92 22.16 52.93
N CYS A 28 -13.13 22.73 52.99
CA CYS A 28 -14.19 22.45 52.03
C CYS A 28 -13.75 22.78 50.59
N SER A 29 -13.08 23.92 50.39
CA SER A 29 -12.59 24.33 49.07
C SER A 29 -11.52 23.37 48.53
N ILE A 30 -10.59 22.93 49.38
CA ILE A 30 -9.55 21.95 49.02
C ILE A 30 -10.19 20.61 48.67
N LEU A 31 -11.17 20.13 49.45
CA LEU A 31 -11.85 18.87 49.16
C LEU A 31 -12.60 18.91 47.82
N LEU A 32 -13.30 20.00 47.52
CA LEU A 32 -13.96 20.18 46.23
C LEU A 32 -12.96 20.20 45.07
N PHE A 33 -11.81 20.87 45.25
CA PHE A 33 -10.74 20.86 44.26
C PHE A 33 -10.15 19.47 44.04
N LEU A 34 -9.90 18.71 45.12
CA LEU A 34 -9.41 17.34 45.03
C LEU A 34 -10.41 16.43 44.33
N MET A 35 -11.71 16.56 44.61
CA MET A 35 -12.75 15.82 43.91
C MET A 35 -12.74 16.13 42.40
N PHE A 36 -12.62 17.40 42.03
CA PHE A 36 -12.52 17.80 40.63
C PHE A 36 -11.25 17.26 39.96
N LEU A 37 -10.11 17.29 40.66
CA LEU A 37 -8.85 16.74 40.17
C LEU A 37 -8.96 15.23 39.92
N VAL A 38 -9.62 14.48 40.81
CA VAL A 38 -9.86 13.03 40.62
C VAL A 38 -10.68 12.78 39.36
N VAL A 39 -11.73 13.58 39.12
CA VAL A 39 -12.54 13.48 37.89
C VAL A 39 -11.68 13.77 36.65
N ILE A 40 -10.85 14.82 36.67
CA ILE A 40 -9.93 15.12 35.55
C ILE A 40 -8.98 13.94 35.32
N CYS A 41 -8.34 13.43 36.37
CA CYS A 41 -7.42 12.30 36.26
C CYS A 41 -8.10 11.07 35.65
N PHE A 42 -9.34 10.79 36.03
CA PHE A 42 -10.13 9.70 35.46
C PHE A 42 -10.35 9.89 33.94
N TRP A 43 -10.74 11.08 33.51
CA TRP A 43 -10.91 11.39 32.08
C TRP A 43 -9.60 11.32 31.29
N VAL A 44 -8.48 11.77 31.88
CA VAL A 44 -7.15 11.66 31.28
C VAL A 44 -6.78 10.19 31.09
N VAL A 45 -7.01 9.34 32.08
CA VAL A 45 -6.76 7.90 31.98
C VAL A 45 -7.59 7.27 30.86
N ILE A 46 -8.89 7.59 30.78
CA ILE A 46 -9.75 7.11 29.68
C ILE A 46 -9.22 7.58 28.32
N ALA A 47 -8.86 8.85 28.19
CA ALA A 47 -8.32 9.41 26.96
C ALA A 47 -7.02 8.69 26.54
N LEU A 48 -6.13 8.40 27.49
CA LEU A 48 -4.89 7.65 27.23
C LEU A 48 -5.17 6.21 26.79
N ILE A 49 -6.13 5.52 27.42
CA ILE A 49 -6.53 4.16 27.01
C ILE A 49 -7.07 4.18 25.58
N ASN A 50 -7.96 5.12 25.26
CA ASN A 50 -8.53 5.24 23.91
C ASN A 50 -7.46 5.59 22.87
N PHE A 51 -6.51 6.47 23.22
CA PHE A 51 -5.39 6.81 22.36
C PHE A 51 -4.50 5.59 22.07
N ILE A 52 -4.08 4.87 23.13
CA ILE A 52 -3.27 3.65 22.99
C ILE A 52 -4.01 2.59 22.17
N SER A 53 -5.29 2.36 22.45
CA SER A 53 -6.12 1.42 21.71
C SER A 53 -6.19 1.78 20.22
N THR A 54 -6.36 3.06 19.90
CA THR A 54 -6.39 3.55 18.51
C THR A 54 -5.05 3.32 17.82
N VAL A 55 -3.93 3.64 18.48
CA VAL A 55 -2.60 3.42 17.93
C VAL A 55 -2.37 1.93 17.67
N LEU A 56 -2.67 1.06 18.63
CA LEU A 56 -2.53 -0.39 18.47
C LEU A 56 -3.40 -0.92 17.32
N PHE A 57 -4.66 -0.48 17.24
CA PHE A 57 -5.54 -0.87 16.15
C PHE A 57 -5.01 -0.44 14.78
N MET A 58 -4.54 0.81 14.64
CA MET A 58 -3.96 1.29 13.39
C MET A 58 -2.69 0.53 13.01
N THR A 59 -1.80 0.24 13.96
CA THR A 59 -0.60 -0.56 13.70
C THR A 59 -0.94 -1.99 13.24
N PHE A 60 -1.97 -2.60 13.83
CA PHE A 60 -2.46 -3.90 13.44
C PHE A 60 -3.01 -3.91 12.00
N LEU A 61 -3.84 -2.91 11.65
CA LEU A 61 -4.36 -2.77 10.28
C LEU A 61 -3.25 -2.58 9.25
N ILE A 62 -2.27 -1.72 9.54
CA ILE A 62 -1.11 -1.50 8.66
C ILE A 62 -0.33 -2.81 8.47
N THR A 63 -0.10 -3.55 9.56
CA THR A 63 0.62 -4.84 9.52
C THR A 63 -0.12 -5.86 8.65
N ILE A 64 -1.44 -5.99 8.80
CA ILE A 64 -2.27 -6.86 7.94
C ILE A 64 -2.18 -6.41 6.49
N SER A 65 -2.30 -5.11 6.22
CA SER A 65 -2.22 -4.57 4.85
C SER A 65 -0.90 -4.93 4.18
N ILE A 66 0.23 -4.80 4.89
CA ILE A 66 1.55 -5.16 4.38
C ILE A 66 1.65 -6.67 4.15
N LEU A 67 1.18 -7.49 5.09
CA LEU A 67 1.21 -8.95 4.96
C LEU A 67 0.39 -9.44 3.75
N MET A 68 -0.80 -8.88 3.55
CA MET A 68 -1.65 -9.20 2.40
C MET A 68 -0.99 -8.79 1.08
N ASN A 69 -0.34 -7.62 1.06
CA ASN A 69 0.39 -7.15 -0.12
C ASN A 69 1.60 -8.04 -0.46
N ILE A 70 2.37 -8.48 0.54
CA ILE A 70 3.50 -9.40 0.35
C ILE A 70 2.99 -10.74 -0.20
N ARG A 71 1.97 -11.34 0.44
CA ARG A 71 1.39 -12.60 -0.01
C ARG A 71 0.90 -12.54 -1.46
N GLY A 72 0.20 -11.47 -1.84
CA GLY A 72 -0.25 -11.26 -3.22
C GLY A 72 0.91 -11.10 -4.21
N SER A 73 2.02 -10.48 -3.78
CA SER A 73 3.21 -10.33 -4.62
C SER A 73 3.94 -11.67 -4.86
N GLU A 74 4.00 -12.55 -3.86
CA GLU A 74 4.58 -13.89 -4.00
C GLU A 74 3.76 -14.75 -4.96
N GLU A 75 2.43 -14.74 -4.82
CA GLU A 75 1.51 -15.47 -5.70
C GLU A 75 1.57 -14.96 -7.15
N SER A 76 1.63 -13.63 -7.34
CA SER A 76 1.77 -13.03 -8.66
C SER A 76 3.11 -13.35 -9.32
N GLN A 77 4.21 -13.34 -8.55
CA GLN A 77 5.52 -13.75 -9.05
C GLN A 77 5.59 -15.24 -9.35
N GLU A 78 4.93 -16.08 -8.56
CA GLU A 78 4.85 -17.52 -8.81
C GLU A 78 4.06 -17.81 -10.09
N TYR A 79 2.90 -17.16 -10.29
CA TYR A 79 2.14 -17.28 -11.54
C TYR A 79 2.94 -16.79 -12.74
N GLY A 80 3.62 -15.63 -12.64
CA GLY A 80 4.49 -15.11 -13.69
C GLY A 80 5.64 -16.06 -14.02
N ARG A 81 6.33 -16.60 -13.01
CA ARG A 81 7.42 -17.57 -13.19
C ARG A 81 6.92 -18.87 -13.83
N ILE A 82 5.74 -19.36 -13.44
CA ILE A 82 5.12 -20.55 -14.05
C ILE A 82 4.72 -20.25 -15.51
N GLN A 83 4.20 -19.06 -15.80
CA GLN A 83 3.89 -18.62 -17.17
C GLN A 83 5.16 -18.58 -18.03
N ASP A 84 6.25 -17.99 -17.53
CA ASP A 84 7.53 -17.91 -18.23
C ASP A 84 8.13 -19.31 -18.45
N LEU A 85 8.13 -20.17 -17.43
CA LEU A 85 8.57 -21.57 -17.55
C LEU A 85 7.69 -22.40 -18.49
N TYR A 86 6.39 -22.12 -18.55
CA TYR A 86 5.45 -22.80 -19.44
C TYR A 86 5.62 -22.32 -20.88
N VAL A 87 5.86 -21.03 -21.12
CA VAL A 87 6.17 -20.47 -22.43
C VAL A 87 7.53 -20.96 -22.92
N ASP A 88 8.54 -21.03 -22.04
CA ASP A 88 9.87 -21.56 -22.37
C ASP A 88 9.86 -23.07 -22.66
N ASN A 89 8.90 -23.82 -22.08
CA ASN A 89 8.74 -25.28 -22.29
C ASN A 89 7.54 -25.66 -23.18
N MET A 90 6.82 -24.71 -23.78
CA MET A 90 5.79 -24.99 -24.77
C MET A 90 6.49 -25.25 -26.12
N PRO A 91 6.36 -26.44 -26.74
CA PRO A 91 6.86 -26.68 -28.08
C PRO A 91 5.92 -26.03 -29.13
N SER A 92 5.88 -24.71 -29.14
CA SER A 92 5.42 -23.86 -30.24
C SER A 92 6.16 -22.53 -30.08
N LEU A 93 7.35 -22.33 -30.64
CA LEU A 93 7.51 -21.88 -32.02
C LEU A 93 8.78 -22.49 -32.65
N GLY A 94 8.65 -23.76 -33.09
CA GLY A 94 9.42 -24.21 -34.25
C GLY A 94 9.10 -23.34 -35.47
N ASN A 95 9.87 -23.51 -36.55
CA ASN A 95 9.80 -22.63 -37.71
C ASN A 95 8.34 -22.28 -38.12
N HIS A 96 8.00 -21.00 -38.11
CA HIS A 96 6.65 -20.49 -38.33
C HIS A 96 6.43 -20.25 -39.83
N TRP A 97 5.40 -20.89 -40.40
CA TRP A 97 4.96 -20.66 -41.78
C TRP A 97 3.61 -19.96 -41.80
N CYS A 98 3.52 -18.83 -42.50
CA CYS A 98 2.27 -18.10 -42.73
C CYS A 98 2.09 -17.88 -44.23
N THR A 99 1.05 -18.48 -44.81
CA THR A 99 0.60 -18.18 -46.17
C THR A 99 -0.15 -16.85 -46.19
N ARG A 100 0.01 -16.09 -47.26
CA ARG A 100 -0.74 -14.85 -47.52
C ARG A 100 -1.65 -15.08 -48.72
N GLU A 101 -2.75 -14.35 -48.77
CA GLU A 101 -3.66 -14.41 -49.92
C GLU A 101 -3.01 -13.72 -51.12
N ALA A 102 -3.10 -14.35 -52.29
CA ALA A 102 -2.65 -13.79 -53.56
C ALA A 102 -3.84 -13.13 -54.29
N GLY A 103 -3.61 -11.94 -54.84
CA GLY A 103 -4.53 -11.26 -55.73
C GLY A 103 -4.54 -11.86 -57.14
N PRO A 104 -5.58 -11.55 -57.95
CA PRO A 104 -5.73 -12.08 -59.31
C PRO A 104 -4.64 -11.66 -60.28
N ASP A 105 -3.91 -10.57 -60.01
CA ASP A 105 -2.83 -10.03 -60.84
C ASP A 105 -1.43 -10.30 -60.26
N ASP A 106 -1.33 -11.17 -59.23
CA ASP A 106 -0.07 -11.50 -58.58
C ASP A 106 0.75 -12.49 -59.41
N VAL A 107 2.05 -12.22 -59.52
CA VAL A 107 3.00 -13.07 -60.25
C VAL A 107 3.26 -14.37 -59.47
N ASN A 108 3.18 -14.33 -58.15
CA ASN A 108 3.29 -15.49 -57.27
C ASN A 108 1.95 -15.80 -56.62
N SER A 109 1.31 -16.89 -57.05
CA SER A 109 0.01 -17.34 -56.52
C SER A 109 0.07 -17.95 -55.11
N ASN A 110 1.26 -18.07 -54.51
CA ASN A 110 1.44 -18.58 -53.15
C ASN A 110 2.47 -17.74 -52.38
N PRO A 111 2.13 -16.50 -51.97
CA PRO A 111 3.00 -15.70 -51.12
C PRO A 111 3.03 -16.29 -49.70
N TYR A 112 4.21 -16.33 -49.11
CA TYR A 112 4.39 -16.87 -47.76
C TYR A 112 5.54 -16.21 -47.03
N HIS A 113 5.47 -16.28 -45.70
CA HIS A 113 6.51 -15.88 -44.78
C HIS A 113 6.90 -17.10 -43.93
N TYR A 114 8.21 -17.34 -43.84
CA TYR A 114 8.77 -18.42 -43.05
C TYR A 114 9.80 -17.87 -42.07
N SER A 115 9.61 -18.08 -40.78
CA SER A 115 10.55 -17.65 -39.74
C SER A 115 11.12 -18.87 -39.03
N ASN A 116 12.44 -18.99 -38.97
CA ASN A 116 13.14 -20.10 -38.35
C ASN A 116 13.44 -19.84 -36.86
N ARG A 117 13.67 -20.92 -36.13
CA ARG A 117 14.02 -20.87 -34.71
C ARG A 117 15.34 -20.14 -34.43
N ASP A 118 16.27 -20.17 -35.38
CA ASP A 118 17.56 -19.47 -35.27
C ASP A 118 17.45 -17.95 -35.51
N GLY A 119 16.23 -17.44 -35.70
CA GLY A 119 15.92 -16.05 -35.96
C GLY A 119 15.95 -15.68 -37.44
N SER A 120 16.50 -16.54 -38.31
CA SER A 120 16.49 -16.28 -39.76
C SER A 120 15.06 -16.31 -40.32
N TYR A 121 14.80 -15.55 -41.37
CA TYR A 121 13.47 -15.52 -41.99
C TYR A 121 13.51 -15.32 -43.49
N TYR A 122 12.45 -15.78 -44.14
CA TYR A 122 12.26 -15.79 -45.59
C TYR A 122 10.89 -15.23 -45.96
N TYR A 123 10.87 -14.45 -47.05
CA TYR A 123 9.67 -13.96 -47.70
C TYR A 123 9.64 -14.42 -49.16
N SER A 124 8.51 -15.00 -49.57
CA SER A 124 8.12 -15.10 -50.98
C SER A 124 6.95 -14.15 -51.18
N ASN A 125 7.16 -13.05 -51.89
CA ASN A 125 6.17 -12.01 -52.07
C ASN A 125 5.27 -12.29 -53.28
N ALA A 126 4.13 -11.61 -53.32
CA ALA A 126 3.12 -11.67 -54.38
C ALA A 126 3.64 -11.19 -55.75
N ASP A 127 4.51 -10.19 -55.75
CA ASP A 127 5.16 -9.64 -56.95
C ASP A 127 6.23 -10.58 -57.55
N GLY A 128 6.49 -11.72 -56.91
CA GLY A 128 7.52 -12.68 -57.31
C GLY A 128 8.90 -12.41 -56.72
N SER A 129 9.09 -11.31 -55.98
CA SER A 129 10.34 -11.03 -55.27
C SER A 129 10.53 -11.97 -54.07
N LYS A 130 11.79 -12.20 -53.69
CA LYS A 130 12.18 -13.04 -52.56
C LYS A 130 13.16 -12.32 -51.66
N TYR A 131 13.01 -12.49 -50.36
CA TYR A 131 13.92 -11.90 -49.38
C TYR A 131 14.28 -12.93 -48.31
N PHE A 132 15.57 -13.06 -48.02
CA PHE A 132 16.08 -13.93 -46.96
C PHE A 132 17.00 -13.13 -46.05
N ASN A 133 16.88 -13.30 -44.74
CA ASN A 133 17.75 -12.72 -43.73
C ASN A 133 18.21 -13.81 -42.76
N ASP A 134 19.51 -13.93 -42.55
CA ASP A 134 20.10 -14.94 -41.65
C ASP A 134 20.18 -14.48 -40.18
N CYS A 135 19.79 -13.24 -39.88
CA CYS A 135 19.90 -12.60 -38.57
C CYS A 135 21.31 -12.62 -37.94
N LYS A 136 22.33 -12.80 -38.78
CA LYS A 136 23.76 -12.75 -38.47
C LYS A 136 24.49 -11.66 -39.28
N GLY A 137 23.73 -10.83 -39.99
CA GLY A 137 24.23 -9.70 -40.79
C GLY A 137 24.21 -9.95 -42.30
N GLY A 138 23.76 -11.12 -42.76
CA GLY A 138 23.57 -11.46 -44.17
C GLY A 138 22.10 -11.36 -44.58
N ALA A 139 21.86 -10.65 -45.69
CA ALA A 139 20.55 -10.61 -46.33
C ALA A 139 20.68 -10.75 -47.85
N TRP A 140 19.73 -11.47 -48.45
CA TRP A 140 19.67 -11.69 -49.89
C TRP A 140 18.30 -11.28 -50.41
N PHE A 141 18.31 -10.41 -51.42
CA PHE A 141 17.11 -9.97 -52.11
C PHE A 141 17.17 -10.40 -53.57
N THR A 142 16.13 -11.09 -54.03
CA THR A 142 15.92 -11.40 -55.43
C THR A 142 14.81 -10.51 -55.96
N PRO A 143 15.09 -9.62 -56.93
CA PRO A 143 14.09 -8.74 -57.50
C PRO A 143 13.00 -9.55 -58.22
N PRO A 144 11.79 -8.97 -58.37
CA PRO A 144 10.71 -9.63 -59.10
C PRO A 144 11.10 -9.82 -60.58
N PRO A 145 10.60 -10.88 -61.24
CA PRO A 145 10.80 -11.05 -62.67
C PRO A 145 10.14 -9.90 -63.45
N PRO A 146 10.61 -9.59 -64.67
CA PRO A 146 9.90 -8.66 -65.56
C PRO A 146 8.46 -9.15 -65.76
N LYS A 147 7.50 -8.23 -65.69
CA LYS A 147 6.10 -8.50 -66.03
C LYS A 147 5.93 -8.71 -67.52
#